data_AF-A0A2P6N4D5-F1
#
_entry.id   AF-A0A2P6N4D5-F1
#
_cell.length_a   1.000
_cell.length_b   1.000
_cell.length_c   1.000
_cell.angle_alpha   90.00
_cell.angle_beta   90.00
_cell.angle_gamma   90.00
#
_symmetry.space_group_name_H-M   'P 1'
#
loop_
_entity.id
_entity.type
_entity.pdbx_description
1 polymer ?
#
loop_
_entity_poly.entity_id
_entity_poly.type
_entity_poly.pdbx_seq_one_letter_code
_entity_poly.pdbx_strand_id
1 'polypeptide(L)'
;MSDTHTSIRVSSKDAPVGEMGQKYLAAGKLLSMRMWPAEKPTNEAKPASAREYETVGYVVSGRAQLIIEGETVDLGPGDSWVVPKGKEHTYRILEEFTAVEATTPPAESRQRDEPPTN
;
A
#
# COMPACT_ATOMS: atom_id res chain seq x y z
N MET A 1 -17.19 20.55 -12.03
CA MET A 1 -16.02 19.75 -12.40
C MET A 1 -14.90 20.24 -11.52
N SER A 2 -14.52 19.49 -10.48
CA SER A 2 -13.51 19.96 -9.53
C SER A 2 -12.14 19.72 -10.14
N ASP A 3 -11.43 20.80 -10.49
CA ASP A 3 -10.03 20.75 -10.86
C ASP A 3 -9.26 20.10 -9.71
N THR A 4 -8.83 18.86 -9.93
CA THR A 4 -8.00 18.15 -8.97
C THR A 4 -6.64 18.82 -9.04
N HIS A 5 -6.35 19.74 -8.11
CA HIS A 5 -5.07 20.41 -8.06
C HIS A 5 -4.00 19.35 -7.73
N THR A 6 -3.36 18.81 -8.76
CA THR A 6 -2.24 17.88 -8.59
C THR A 6 -1.08 18.65 -7.98
N SER A 7 -0.89 18.47 -6.67
CA SER A 7 0.26 19.01 -5.96
C SER A 7 1.54 18.39 -6.53
N ILE A 8 2.44 19.23 -7.05
CA ILE A 8 3.73 18.81 -7.61
C ILE A 8 4.60 18.11 -6.55
N ARG A 9 4.41 18.46 -5.28
CA ARG A 9 5.13 17.90 -4.14
C ARG A 9 4.15 17.63 -2.99
N VAL A 10 4.32 16.48 -2.35
CA VAL A 10 3.63 16.11 -1.10
C VAL A 10 4.68 15.76 -0.06
N SER A 11 4.53 16.30 1.15
CA SER A 11 5.35 15.99 2.33
C SER A 11 4.68 14.85 3.10
N SER A 12 5.38 13.77 3.42
CA SER A 12 4.82 12.67 4.23
C SER A 12 4.51 13.06 5.68
N LYS A 13 5.01 14.21 6.15
CA LYS A 13 4.68 14.77 7.47
C LYS A 13 3.26 15.32 7.51
N ASP A 14 2.80 15.86 6.39
CA ASP A 14 1.55 16.61 6.25
C ASP A 14 0.56 15.90 5.31
N ALA A 15 0.88 14.68 4.89
CA ALA A 15 0.09 13.89 3.97
C ALA A 15 -1.26 13.49 4.61
N PRO A 16 -2.37 13.55 3.84
CA PRO A 16 -3.64 13.00 4.29
C PRO A 16 -3.52 11.51 4.63
N VAL A 17 -4.25 11.07 5.64
CA VAL A 17 -4.24 9.68 6.12
C VAL A 17 -5.56 9.02 5.71
N GLY A 18 -5.46 7.88 5.04
CA GLY A 18 -6.59 7.02 4.67
C GLY A 18 -7.10 6.20 5.85
N GLU A 19 -8.25 5.56 5.67
CA GLU A 19 -8.93 4.80 6.74
C GLU A 19 -8.12 3.61 7.26
N MET A 20 -7.21 3.06 6.45
CA MET A 20 -6.33 1.95 6.85
C MET A 20 -5.02 2.43 7.50
N GLY A 21 -4.83 3.75 7.70
CA GLY A 21 -3.60 4.33 8.27
C GLY A 21 -2.52 4.68 7.25
N GLN A 22 -2.74 4.39 5.97
CA GLN A 22 -1.85 4.76 4.87
C GLN A 22 -1.83 6.28 4.66
N LYS A 23 -0.66 6.84 4.42
CA LYS A 23 -0.47 8.25 4.03
C LYS A 23 -0.48 8.37 2.51
N TYR A 24 -1.35 9.22 1.97
CA TYR A 24 -1.39 9.51 0.53
C TYR A 24 -0.25 10.46 0.16
N LEU A 25 0.68 9.98 -0.68
CA LEU A 25 1.82 10.76 -1.16
C LEU A 25 1.47 11.43 -2.49
N ALA A 26 2.46 11.71 -3.34
CA ALA A 26 2.22 12.30 -4.65
C ALA A 26 1.37 11.37 -5.54
N ALA A 27 0.42 11.96 -6.25
CA ALA A 27 -0.44 11.27 -7.19
C ALA A 27 -0.50 12.03 -8.52
N GLY A 28 -0.40 11.31 -9.62
CA GLY A 28 -0.66 11.78 -10.98
C GLY A 28 -1.90 11.11 -11.57
N LYS A 29 -2.13 11.31 -12.87
CA LYS A 29 -3.31 10.75 -13.55
C LYS A 29 -3.31 9.21 -13.63
N LEU A 30 -2.13 8.60 -13.72
CA LEU A 30 -1.97 7.16 -13.97
C LEU A 30 -1.41 6.37 -12.78
N LEU A 31 -0.77 7.07 -11.84
CA LEU A 31 0.02 6.48 -10.77
C LEU A 31 -0.21 7.31 -9.50
N SER A 32 -0.39 6.65 -8.37
CA SER A 32 -0.29 7.30 -7.07
C SER A 32 0.64 6.53 -6.15
N MET A 33 1.22 7.26 -5.20
CA MET A 33 2.06 6.69 -4.16
C MET A 33 1.36 6.78 -2.81
N ARG A 34 1.58 5.79 -1.96
CA ARG A 34 1.18 5.80 -0.55
C ARG A 34 2.30 5.26 0.32
N MET A 35 2.23 5.60 1.60
CA MET A 35 3.15 5.09 2.61
C MET A 35 2.34 4.40 3.71
N TRP A 36 2.82 3.25 4.16
CA TRP A 36 2.35 2.57 5.36
C TRP A 36 3.33 2.88 6.49
N PRO A 37 3.01 3.80 7.43
CA PRO A 37 3.93 4.23 8.46
C PRO A 37 3.81 3.38 9.73
N ALA A 38 4.91 2.77 10.17
CA ALA A 38 5.00 2.08 11.46
C ALA A 38 3.85 1.08 11.71
N GLU A 39 3.55 0.26 10.71
CA GLU A 39 2.59 -0.83 10.83
C GLU A 39 3.01 -1.77 11.96
N LYS A 40 2.09 -2.02 12.90
CA LYS A 40 2.38 -2.83 14.08
C LYS A 40 2.43 -4.32 13.73
N PRO A 41 3.25 -5.11 14.44
CA PRO A 41 3.25 -6.57 14.31
C PRO A 41 1.85 -7.16 14.47
N THR A 42 1.56 -8.17 13.66
CA THR A 42 0.29 -8.90 13.69
C THR A 42 0.52 -10.37 14.03
N ASN A 43 -0.33 -10.93 14.90
CA ASN A 43 -0.24 -12.35 15.24
C ASN A 43 -0.56 -13.24 14.02
N GLU A 44 -1.56 -12.83 13.25
CA GLU A 44 -2.03 -13.49 12.02
C GLU A 44 -1.89 -12.54 10.83
N ALA A 45 -2.04 -13.09 9.62
CA ALA A 45 -2.11 -12.26 8.42
C ALA A 45 -3.38 -11.39 8.47
N LYS A 46 -3.32 -10.21 7.86
CA LYS A 46 -4.49 -9.35 7.66
C LYS A 46 -5.53 -10.06 6.76
N PRO A 47 -6.79 -9.59 6.69
CA PRO A 47 -7.73 -10.11 5.70
C PRO A 47 -7.15 -10.00 4.28
N ALA A 48 -7.29 -11.07 3.51
CA ALA A 48 -6.86 -11.08 2.12
C ALA A 48 -7.73 -10.15 1.27
N SER A 49 -7.13 -9.55 0.24
CA SER A 49 -7.86 -8.74 -0.72
C SER A 49 -7.30 -8.91 -2.12
N ALA A 50 -8.18 -8.82 -3.12
CA ALA A 50 -7.81 -8.68 -4.52
C ALA A 50 -8.18 -7.27 -4.97
N ARG A 51 -7.22 -6.54 -5.52
CA ARG A 51 -7.41 -5.12 -5.89
C ARG A 51 -7.41 -4.94 -7.40
N GLU A 52 -8.30 -4.09 -7.90
CA GLU A 52 -8.40 -3.72 -9.32
C GLU A 52 -7.32 -2.69 -9.75
N TYR A 53 -6.13 -2.80 -9.16
CA TYR A 53 -4.91 -2.07 -9.50
C TYR A 53 -3.69 -2.94 -9.22
N GLU A 54 -2.60 -2.68 -9.93
CA GLU A 54 -1.28 -3.22 -9.61
C GLU A 54 -0.64 -2.40 -8.49
N THR A 55 0.13 -3.07 -7.63
CA THR A 55 0.91 -2.44 -6.55
C THR A 55 2.38 -2.81 -6.71
N VAL A 56 3.26 -1.81 -6.68
CA VAL A 56 4.71 -1.99 -6.58
C VAL A 56 5.18 -1.36 -5.27
N GLY A 57 5.86 -2.12 -4.43
CA GLY A 57 6.26 -1.69 -3.10
C GLY A 57 7.78 -1.67 -2.87
N TYR A 58 8.21 -0.90 -1.88
CA TYR A 58 9.58 -0.84 -1.39
C TYR A 58 9.59 -0.72 0.14
N VAL A 59 10.39 -1.57 0.80
CA VAL A 59 10.51 -1.59 2.27
C VAL A 59 11.52 -0.54 2.72
N VAL A 60 11.04 0.39 3.55
CA VAL A 60 11.89 1.41 4.20
C VAL A 60 12.53 0.83 5.47
N SER A 61 11.76 0.15 6.31
CA SER A 61 12.22 -0.46 7.56
C SER A 61 11.29 -1.57 8.04
N GLY A 62 11.78 -2.41 8.95
CA GLY A 62 10.99 -3.51 9.56
C GLY A 62 10.96 -4.77 8.72
N ARG A 63 10.09 -5.71 9.10
CA ARG A 63 9.90 -6.98 8.39
C ARG A 63 8.42 -7.37 8.29
N ALA A 64 8.04 -7.91 7.15
CA ALA A 64 6.70 -8.46 6.91
C ALA A 64 6.79 -9.71 6.03
N GLN A 65 5.72 -10.50 6.01
CA GLN A 65 5.49 -11.53 5.00
C GLN A 65 4.39 -11.07 4.08
N LEU A 66 4.64 -11.13 2.78
CA LEU A 66 3.61 -10.99 1.75
C LEU A 66 3.18 -12.38 1.32
N ILE A 67 1.89 -12.65 1.39
CA ILE A 67 1.28 -13.87 0.87
C ILE A 67 0.51 -13.49 -0.38
N ILE A 68 0.86 -14.04 -1.53
CA ILE A 68 0.23 -13.77 -2.82
C ILE A 68 -0.02 -15.08 -3.56
N GLU A 69 -1.27 -15.33 -3.96
CA GLU A 69 -1.69 -16.59 -4.63
C GLU A 69 -1.19 -17.88 -3.94
N GLY A 70 -1.06 -17.86 -2.60
CA GLY A 70 -0.57 -18.99 -1.80
C GLY A 70 0.94 -19.12 -1.67
N GLU A 71 1.72 -18.25 -2.33
CA GLU A 71 3.16 -18.13 -2.14
C GLU A 71 3.45 -17.08 -1.05
N THR A 72 4.39 -17.40 -0.15
CA THR A 72 4.82 -16.49 0.92
C THR A 72 6.23 -16.00 0.64
N VAL A 73 6.40 -14.68 0.65
CA VAL A 73 7.68 -14.00 0.46
C VAL A 73 7.99 -13.16 1.69
N ASP A 74 9.17 -13.32 2.26
CA ASP A 74 9.67 -12.46 3.34
C ASP A 74 10.17 -11.13 2.75
N LEU A 75 9.78 -10.03 3.38
CA LEU A 75 10.16 -8.68 3.00
C LEU A 75 10.95 -8.02 4.14
N GLY A 76 12.11 -7.47 3.81
CA GLY A 76 12.97 -6.69 4.70
C GLY A 76 13.47 -5.39 4.05
N PRO A 77 14.20 -4.54 4.79
CA PRO A 77 14.60 -3.22 4.31
C PRO A 77 15.45 -3.31 3.04
N GLY A 78 15.07 -2.54 2.01
CA GLY A 78 15.72 -2.58 0.69
C GLY A 78 15.03 -3.49 -0.32
N ASP A 79 14.14 -4.38 0.12
CA ASP A 79 13.37 -5.23 -0.78
C ASP A 79 12.29 -4.43 -1.51
N SER A 80 12.01 -4.88 -2.74
CA SER A 80 10.88 -4.40 -3.53
C SER A 80 10.04 -5.57 -3.99
N TRP A 81 8.75 -5.35 -4.20
CA TRP A 81 7.83 -6.39 -4.61
C TRP A 81 6.78 -5.86 -5.57
N VAL A 82 6.08 -6.79 -6.21
CA VAL A 82 4.92 -6.50 -7.06
C VAL A 82 3.75 -7.39 -6.66
N VAL A 83 2.57 -6.78 -6.57
CA VAL A 83 1.28 -7.48 -6.53
C VAL A 83 0.57 -7.16 -7.84
N PRO A 84 0.45 -8.14 -8.77
CA PRO A 84 -0.25 -7.90 -10.01
C PRO A 84 -1.73 -7.59 -9.79
N LYS A 85 -2.32 -6.84 -10.72
CA LYS A 85 -3.75 -6.50 -10.67
C LYS A 85 -4.63 -7.73 -10.53
N GLY A 86 -5.61 -7.67 -9.62
CA GLY A 86 -6.63 -8.69 -9.40
C GLY A 86 -6.12 -9.93 -8.65
N LYS A 87 -4.87 -9.91 -8.18
CA LYS A 87 -4.30 -11.02 -7.41
C LYS A 87 -4.64 -10.88 -5.93
N GLU A 88 -5.12 -11.98 -5.37
CA GLU A 88 -5.37 -12.09 -3.94
C GLU A 88 -4.03 -12.03 -3.20
N HIS A 89 -3.94 -11.11 -2.25
CA HIS A 89 -2.77 -10.94 -1.41
C HIS A 89 -3.16 -10.54 0.00
N THR A 90 -2.27 -10.85 0.94
CA THR A 90 -2.32 -10.35 2.32
C THR A 90 -0.91 -10.13 2.87
N TYR A 91 -0.83 -9.38 3.97
CA TYR A 91 0.40 -9.12 4.69
C TYR A 91 0.29 -9.62 6.13
N ARG A 92 1.38 -10.19 6.63
CA ARG A 92 1.61 -10.43 8.06
C ARG A 92 2.78 -9.58 8.51
N ILE A 93 2.58 -8.74 9.51
CA ILE A 93 3.64 -7.84 9.99
C ILE A 93 4.43 -8.56 11.08
N LEU A 94 5.74 -8.74 10.89
CA LEU A 94 6.60 -9.48 11.83
C LEU A 94 7.28 -8.53 12.83
N GLU A 95 7.71 -7.37 12.36
CA GLU A 95 8.28 -6.28 13.16
C GLU A 95 7.65 -4.95 12.71
N GLU A 96 7.78 -3.87 13.50
CA GLU A 96 7.27 -2.56 13.11
C GLU A 96 7.75 -2.19 11.69
N PHE A 97 6.81 -2.10 10.75
CA PHE A 97 7.08 -2.12 9.32
C PHE A 97 6.70 -0.80 8.67
N THR A 98 7.61 -0.24 7.88
CA THR A 98 7.35 0.95 7.07
C THR A 98 7.68 0.67 5.63
N ALA A 99 6.74 0.96 4.74
CA ALA A 99 6.92 0.80 3.31
C ALA A 99 6.25 1.90 2.50
N VAL A 100 6.74 2.05 1.27
CA VAL A 100 6.14 2.89 0.23
C VAL A 100 5.60 1.98 -0.86
N GLU A 101 4.40 2.28 -1.33
CA GLU A 101 3.77 1.59 -2.46
C GLU A 101 3.40 2.60 -3.53
N ALA A 102 3.47 2.17 -4.80
CA ALA A 102 2.94 2.87 -5.95
C ALA A 102 1.88 1.99 -6.61
N THR A 103 0.76 2.59 -7.05
CA THR A 103 -0.38 1.85 -7.61
C THR A 103 -0.82 2.38 -8.96
N THR A 104 -1.23 1.47 -9.85
CA THR A 104 -1.83 1.83 -11.13
C THR A 104 -3.05 0.95 -11.48
N PRO A 105 -4.21 1.54 -11.80
CA PRO A 105 -4.55 2.97 -11.63
C PRO A 105 -4.49 3.40 -10.15
N PRO A 106 -4.47 4.71 -9.84
CA PRO A 106 -4.40 5.22 -8.47
C PRO A 106 -5.43 4.59 -7.53
N ALA A 107 -4.97 4.03 -6.40
CA ALA A 107 -5.81 3.29 -5.45
C ALA A 107 -6.92 4.14 -4.82
N GLU A 108 -6.65 5.41 -4.51
CA GLU A 108 -7.60 6.36 -3.93
C GLU A 108 -8.70 6.78 -4.91
N SER A 109 -8.53 6.52 -6.20
CA SER A 109 -9.52 6.82 -7.22
C SER A 109 -10.70 5.85 -7.16
N ARG A 110 -11.93 6.39 -7.20
CA ARG A 110 -13.17 5.61 -7.26
C ARG A 110 -13.32 4.57 -6.14
N GLN A 111 -12.95 4.92 -4.90
CA GLN A 111 -13.16 4.08 -3.69
C GLN A 111 -12.43 2.72 -3.73
N ARG A 112 -11.41 2.53 -4.57
CA ARG A 112 -10.70 1.23 -4.64
C ARG A 112 -9.82 0.94 -3.42
N ASP A 113 -9.61 1.95 -2.56
CA ASP A 113 -8.83 1.86 -1.32
C ASP A 113 -9.69 1.76 -0.06
N GLU A 114 -10.91 1.24 -0.18
CA GLU A 114 -11.74 0.89 0.97
C GLU A 114 -11.18 -0.34 1.71
N PRO A 115 -11.39 -0.44 3.03
CA PRO A 115 -11.10 -1.64 3.79
C PRO A 115 -11.73 -2.88 3.13
N PRO A 116 -11.07 -4.05 3.15
CA PRO A 116 -11.70 -5.29 2.67
C PRO A 116 -13.06 -5.49 3.37
N THR A 117 -14.10 -5.80 2.60
CA THR A 117 -15.40 -6.19 3.15
C THR A 117 -15.27 -7.60 3.72
N ASN A 118 -15.67 -7.75 4.99
CA ASN A 118 -15.59 -9.00 5.75
C ASN A 118 -16.68 -9.99 5.34
#